data_AF-A0A6N9R7M7-F1
#
_entry.id   AF-A0A6N9R7M7-F1
#
_cell.length_a   1.000
_cell.length_b   1.000
_cell.length_c   1.000
_cell.angle_alpha   90.00
_cell.angle_beta   90.00
_cell.angle_gamma   90.00
#
_symmetry.space_group_name_H-M   'P 1'
#
loop_
_entity.id
_entity.type
_entity.pdbx_description
1 polymer ?
#
loop_
_entity_poly.entity_id
_entity_poly.type
_entity_poly.pdbx_seq_one_letter_code
_entity_poly.pdbx_strand_id
1 'polypeptide(L)'
;MTLTEHPVRLRIDSRISISQPADFILDAGHPVDPSRMFDPDVSPYCFDFDDRKLFCVATPAISGATFFYQAQRQHARSVIKVPFDALPEATASPTLMYSIGRCGSTLLNKAFEAAGVHAVSEPDFYTQAAYRQPADPWLREVLGRAAQLLPYSVVKLRADCCYAPLLIAGAFHAPRVMFVLRDPVDWAASLRRLSQNTVDPDATAAILRALLAALDPLTRHYAVRICYYEDFADLQEGYVNDLLAWMGSGARVSQAQLAEVAGKDAQEGTTYARDAVKNVPEDPAFREAFGLAWSKLRPVELIDRLQLRLI
;
A
#
# COMPACT_ATOMS: atom_id res chain seq x y z
N MET A 1 -26.78 18.56 -0.01
CA MET A 1 -26.33 17.79 1.17
C MET A 1 -25.22 18.57 1.82
N THR A 2 -25.14 18.65 3.14
CA THR A 2 -24.11 19.44 3.84
C THR A 2 -23.19 18.47 4.58
N LEU A 3 -21.88 18.64 4.44
CA LEU A 3 -20.89 17.81 5.14
C LEU A 3 -20.59 18.43 6.51
N THR A 4 -19.93 17.68 7.41
CA THR A 4 -19.46 18.21 8.70
C THR A 4 -17.95 18.07 8.82
N GLU A 5 -17.27 19.17 9.11
CA GLU A 5 -15.84 19.21 9.40
C GLU A 5 -15.61 19.40 10.90
N HIS A 6 -14.74 18.56 11.47
CA HIS A 6 -14.46 18.51 12.89
C HIS A 6 -12.98 18.79 13.14
N PRO A 7 -12.61 19.82 13.92
CA PRO A 7 -11.23 20.01 14.34
C PRO A 7 -10.72 18.78 15.13
N VAL A 8 -9.48 18.39 14.88
CA VAL A 8 -8.81 17.31 15.63
C VAL A 8 -8.25 17.90 16.92
N ARG A 9 -8.81 17.50 18.06
CA ARG A 9 -8.33 17.89 19.40
C ARG A 9 -7.15 17.03 19.84
N LEU A 10 -7.24 15.73 19.62
CA LEU A 10 -6.17 14.78 19.96
C LEU A 10 -6.06 13.69 18.89
N ARG A 11 -4.83 13.25 18.64
CA ARG A 11 -4.50 12.08 17.81
C ARG A 11 -4.03 10.97 18.74
N ILE A 12 -4.58 9.77 18.59
CA ILE A 12 -4.12 8.61 19.36
C ILE A 12 -2.85 8.07 18.70
N ASP A 13 -1.74 8.02 19.45
CA ASP A 13 -0.47 7.50 18.93
C ASP A 13 -0.51 5.97 18.86
N SER A 14 -0.97 5.47 17.72
CA SER A 14 -0.64 4.14 17.25
C SER A 14 0.13 4.32 15.94
N ARG A 15 1.32 3.73 15.81
CA ARG A 15 2.15 3.93 14.62
C ARG A 15 1.92 2.87 13.52
N ILE A 16 1.32 1.74 13.88
CA ILE A 16 1.27 0.54 13.02
C ILE A 16 -0.17 0.05 12.79
N SER A 17 -1.14 0.46 13.62
CA SER A 17 -2.53 0.00 13.46
C SER A 17 -3.15 0.49 12.15
N ILE A 18 -4.10 -0.30 11.67
CA ILE A 18 -5.02 0.09 10.60
C ILE A 18 -5.77 1.35 11.06
N SER A 19 -5.96 2.28 10.14
CA SER A 19 -6.62 3.55 10.35
C SER A 19 -8.08 3.37 10.64
N GLN A 20 -8.57 4.09 11.64
CA GLN A 20 -9.91 3.94 12.19
C GLN A 20 -10.42 5.28 12.75
N PRO A 21 -11.75 5.46 12.87
CA PRO A 21 -12.33 6.67 13.46
C PRO A 21 -11.77 7.02 14.84
N ALA A 22 -11.48 6.01 15.66
CA ALA A 22 -10.96 6.16 17.01
C ALA A 22 -9.55 6.77 17.06
N ASP A 23 -8.84 6.91 15.93
CA ASP A 23 -7.53 7.57 15.91
C ASP A 23 -7.61 9.06 16.24
N PHE A 24 -8.80 9.66 16.19
CA PHE A 24 -9.02 11.08 16.47
C PHE A 24 -10.05 11.31 17.57
N ILE A 25 -9.70 12.19 18.51
CA ILE A 25 -10.67 12.85 19.37
C ILE A 25 -11.01 14.18 18.73
N LEU A 26 -12.29 14.36 18.41
CA LEU A 26 -12.81 15.46 17.61
C LEU A 26 -13.54 16.49 18.48
N ASP A 27 -13.42 17.77 18.13
CA ASP A 27 -14.27 18.83 18.66
C ASP A 27 -15.64 18.88 17.94
N ALA A 28 -16.50 19.79 18.39
CA ALA A 28 -17.78 20.06 17.75
C ALA A 28 -17.59 20.37 16.26
N GLY A 29 -18.34 19.66 15.42
CA GLY A 29 -18.28 19.85 13.97
C GLY A 29 -19.04 21.09 13.54
N HIS A 30 -18.63 21.67 12.43
CA HIS A 30 -19.37 22.72 11.75
C HIS A 30 -19.75 22.26 10.33
N PRO A 31 -20.88 22.75 9.79
CA PRO A 31 -21.27 22.43 8.43
C PRO A 31 -20.29 23.02 7.41
N VAL A 32 -19.97 22.26 6.37
CA VAL A 32 -19.15 22.70 5.24
C VAL A 32 -19.78 22.31 3.91
N ASP A 33 -19.43 23.03 2.85
CA ASP A 33 -19.89 22.75 1.49
C ASP A 33 -19.37 21.38 1.02
N PRO A 34 -20.15 20.59 0.25
CA PRO A 34 -19.67 19.36 -0.37
C PRO A 34 -18.37 19.49 -1.15
N SER A 35 -18.07 20.64 -1.76
CA SER A 35 -16.83 20.86 -2.49
C SER A 35 -15.58 20.65 -1.64
N ARG A 36 -15.70 20.80 -0.31
CA ARG A 36 -14.60 20.63 0.65
C ARG A 36 -13.90 19.28 0.52
N MET A 37 -14.59 18.21 0.14
CA MET A 37 -13.98 16.89 0.00
C MET A 37 -13.00 16.78 -1.19
N PHE A 38 -13.03 17.74 -2.11
CA PHE A 38 -12.14 17.79 -3.28
C PHE A 38 -10.98 18.76 -3.11
N ASP A 39 -10.88 19.43 -1.97
CA ASP A 39 -9.80 20.39 -1.73
C ASP A 39 -8.44 19.66 -1.70
N PRO A 40 -7.35 20.29 -2.19
CA PRO A 40 -6.04 19.64 -2.30
C PRO A 40 -5.42 19.18 -0.98
N ASP A 41 -5.88 19.71 0.14
CA ASP A 41 -5.41 19.37 1.48
C ASP A 41 -6.23 18.23 2.12
N VAL A 42 -7.29 17.77 1.45
CA VAL A 42 -8.20 16.71 1.92
C VAL A 42 -7.92 15.40 1.22
N SER A 43 -7.89 14.31 1.97
CA SER A 43 -7.74 12.97 1.41
C SER A 43 -8.51 11.91 2.22
N PRO A 44 -8.97 10.82 1.57
CA PRO A 44 -9.58 9.68 2.26
C PRO A 44 -8.63 9.07 3.30
N TYR A 45 -9.16 8.80 4.50
CA TYR A 45 -8.40 8.22 5.61
C TYR A 45 -8.90 6.81 5.96
N CYS A 46 -10.13 6.69 6.43
CA CYS A 46 -10.73 5.41 6.80
C CYS A 46 -12.25 5.41 6.61
N PHE A 47 -12.85 4.23 6.52
CA PHE A 47 -14.28 4.03 6.59
C PHE A 47 -14.77 3.97 8.05
N ASP A 48 -15.94 4.52 8.26
CA ASP A 48 -16.80 4.31 9.42
C ASP A 48 -18.05 3.57 8.92
N PHE A 49 -18.01 2.25 9.00
CA PHE A 49 -19.06 1.39 8.45
C PHE A 49 -20.35 1.43 9.27
N ASP A 50 -20.24 1.62 10.59
CA ASP A 50 -21.39 1.68 11.49
C ASP A 50 -22.24 2.92 11.15
N ASP A 51 -21.54 4.02 10.88
CA ASP A 51 -22.15 5.31 10.59
C ASP A 51 -22.33 5.60 9.09
N ARG A 52 -21.89 4.67 8.22
CA ARG A 52 -21.89 4.76 6.74
C ARG A 52 -21.21 6.01 6.19
N LYS A 53 -20.03 6.35 6.71
CA LYS A 53 -19.26 7.53 6.34
C LYS A 53 -17.82 7.18 5.96
N LEU A 54 -17.26 7.91 5.01
CA LEU A 54 -15.82 7.98 4.78
C LEU A 54 -15.29 9.15 5.60
N PHE A 55 -14.28 8.89 6.41
CA PHE A 55 -13.52 9.95 7.07
C PHE A 55 -12.46 10.41 6.07
N CYS A 56 -12.55 11.68 5.69
CA CYS A 56 -11.47 12.38 4.99
C CYS A 56 -10.75 13.27 6.00
N VAL A 57 -9.43 13.40 5.88
CA VAL A 57 -8.63 14.24 6.77
C VAL A 57 -8.08 15.42 5.99
N ALA A 58 -8.07 16.60 6.63
CA ALA A 58 -7.35 17.75 6.12
C ALA A 58 -5.94 17.79 6.71
N THR A 59 -4.92 17.75 5.88
CA THR A 59 -3.50 17.71 6.28
C THR A 59 -2.71 18.80 5.56
N PRO A 60 -1.59 19.29 6.09
CA PRO A 60 -0.59 19.95 5.25
C PRO A 60 -0.15 19.02 4.09
N ALA A 61 0.65 19.53 3.14
CA ALA A 61 1.18 18.72 2.06
C ALA A 61 2.02 17.56 2.63
N ILE A 62 1.52 16.33 2.46
CA ILE A 62 2.16 15.07 2.90
C ILE A 62 2.55 14.18 1.71
N SER A 63 2.58 14.74 0.50
CA SER A 63 3.09 14.07 -0.70
C SER A 63 4.53 13.61 -0.47
N GLY A 64 4.86 12.38 -0.85
CA GLY A 64 6.17 11.81 -0.59
C GLY A 64 6.37 11.28 0.83
N ALA A 65 5.33 11.18 1.67
CA ALA A 65 5.42 10.42 2.90
C ALA A 65 5.74 8.93 2.63
N THR A 66 6.58 8.33 3.46
CA THR A 66 6.89 6.88 3.36
C THR A 66 5.64 6.02 3.56
N PHE A 67 4.81 6.39 4.53
CA PHE A 67 3.51 5.77 4.81
C PHE A 67 2.46 6.87 4.89
N PHE A 68 1.58 6.94 3.89
CA PHE A 68 0.60 8.00 3.75
C PHE A 68 -0.37 8.03 4.93
N TYR A 69 -0.89 6.88 5.34
CA TYR A 69 -1.80 6.78 6.49
C TYR A 69 -1.18 7.28 7.80
N GLN A 70 0.11 7.03 8.02
CA GLN A 70 0.80 7.48 9.22
C GLN A 70 0.96 9.00 9.21
N ALA A 71 1.34 9.58 8.06
CA ALA A 71 1.43 11.03 7.91
C ALA A 71 0.06 11.70 8.07
N GLN A 72 -1.00 11.11 7.51
CA GLN A 72 -2.39 11.54 7.72
C GLN A 72 -2.73 11.57 9.22
N ARG A 73 -2.51 10.46 9.93
CA ARG A 73 -2.77 10.36 11.37
C ARG A 73 -2.02 11.42 12.18
N GLN A 74 -0.74 11.65 11.86
CA GLN A 74 0.13 12.57 12.59
C GLN A 74 -0.18 14.05 12.33
N HIS A 75 -0.60 14.38 11.11
CA HIS A 75 -0.73 15.76 10.66
C HIS A 75 -2.17 16.23 10.41
N ALA A 76 -3.19 15.36 10.57
CA ALA A 76 -4.60 15.72 10.40
C ALA A 76 -4.99 16.89 11.32
N ARG A 77 -5.44 17.99 10.72
CA ARG A 77 -5.93 19.21 11.40
C ARG A 77 -7.42 19.11 11.70
N SER A 78 -8.16 18.48 10.79
CA SER A 78 -9.59 18.26 10.89
C SER A 78 -9.99 16.96 10.18
N VAL A 79 -11.17 16.46 10.51
CA VAL A 79 -11.83 15.32 9.88
C VAL A 79 -13.14 15.79 9.25
N ILE A 80 -13.29 15.53 7.96
CA ILE A 80 -14.54 15.72 7.22
C ILE A 80 -15.23 14.37 7.13
N LYS A 81 -16.46 14.30 7.62
CA LYS A 81 -17.26 13.07 7.54
C LYS A 81 -18.11 13.12 6.28
N VAL A 82 -17.79 12.27 5.30
CA VAL A 82 -18.46 12.19 4.00
C VAL A 82 -19.37 10.97 3.97
N PRO A 83 -20.69 11.12 3.98
CA PRO A 83 -21.60 9.98 3.84
C PRO A 83 -21.39 9.23 2.52
N PHE A 84 -21.56 7.91 2.53
CA PHE A 84 -21.27 7.09 1.35
C PHE A 84 -22.13 7.43 0.12
N ASP A 85 -23.36 7.87 0.33
CA ASP A 85 -24.26 8.36 -0.71
C ASP A 85 -23.77 9.69 -1.34
N ALA A 86 -22.98 10.48 -0.61
CA ALA A 86 -22.38 11.73 -1.07
C ALA A 86 -21.07 11.57 -1.85
N LEU A 87 -20.47 10.37 -1.86
CA LEU A 87 -19.19 10.16 -2.55
C LEU A 87 -19.35 10.38 -4.07
N PRO A 88 -18.31 10.84 -4.78
CA PRO A 88 -18.39 11.00 -6.23
C PRO A 88 -18.55 9.64 -6.95
N GLU A 89 -18.86 9.67 -8.24
CA GLU A 89 -18.82 8.47 -9.08
C GLU A 89 -17.38 7.97 -9.26
N ALA A 90 -17.21 6.65 -9.32
CA ALA A 90 -15.90 6.01 -9.47
C ALA A 90 -15.45 6.05 -10.94
N THR A 91 -14.55 6.97 -11.28
CA THR A 91 -13.95 7.07 -12.62
C THR A 91 -12.43 6.83 -12.63
N ALA A 92 -11.80 6.83 -11.45
CA ALA A 92 -10.38 6.56 -11.30
C ALA A 92 -10.00 5.15 -11.83
N SER A 93 -8.79 5.04 -12.38
CA SER A 93 -8.19 3.75 -12.74
C SER A 93 -6.67 3.82 -12.54
N PRO A 94 -6.20 3.85 -11.28
CA PRO A 94 -4.78 3.93 -10.99
C PRO A 94 -4.06 2.63 -11.33
N THR A 95 -2.74 2.69 -11.42
CA THR A 95 -1.92 1.49 -11.29
C THR A 95 -1.90 1.06 -9.83
N LEU A 96 -2.34 -0.16 -9.55
CA LEU A 96 -2.32 -0.75 -8.22
C LEU A 96 -1.03 -1.56 -8.05
N MET A 97 -0.20 -1.18 -7.08
CA MET A 97 1.01 -1.93 -6.73
C MET A 97 0.76 -2.78 -5.48
N TYR A 98 0.50 -4.07 -5.71
CA TYR A 98 0.48 -5.11 -4.68
C TYR A 98 1.90 -5.55 -4.35
N SER A 99 2.09 -6.06 -3.14
CA SER A 99 3.39 -6.57 -2.71
C SER A 99 3.23 -7.58 -1.59
N ILE A 100 4.21 -8.48 -1.44
CA ILE A 100 4.28 -9.39 -0.28
C ILE A 100 4.81 -8.71 1.00
N GLY A 101 4.93 -7.37 1.00
CA GLY A 101 5.66 -6.63 2.03
C GLY A 101 7.17 -6.90 1.98
N ARG A 102 7.99 -6.01 2.53
CA ARG A 102 9.47 -6.19 2.66
C ARG A 102 10.23 -6.58 1.36
N CYS A 103 9.66 -6.28 0.20
CA CYS A 103 10.18 -6.61 -1.14
C CYS A 103 10.54 -5.35 -1.95
N GLY A 104 10.81 -4.23 -1.29
CA GLY A 104 11.25 -3.00 -1.96
C GLY A 104 10.17 -2.20 -2.70
N SER A 105 8.88 -2.50 -2.50
CA SER A 105 7.78 -1.71 -3.08
C SER A 105 7.83 -0.22 -2.69
N THR A 106 8.33 0.12 -1.50
CA THR A 106 8.58 1.52 -1.11
C THR A 106 9.69 2.17 -1.95
N LEU A 107 10.80 1.46 -2.21
CA LEU A 107 11.89 1.96 -3.06
C LEU A 107 11.38 2.24 -4.47
N LEU A 108 10.60 1.32 -5.03
CA LEU A 108 10.02 1.49 -6.36
C LEU A 108 9.00 2.65 -6.41
N ASN A 109 8.17 2.80 -5.37
CA ASN A 109 7.28 3.96 -5.25
C ASN A 109 8.06 5.29 -5.23
N LYS A 110 9.19 5.36 -4.49
CA LYS A 110 10.07 6.54 -4.49
C LYS A 110 10.70 6.83 -5.85
N ALA A 111 11.07 5.78 -6.59
CA ALA A 111 11.59 5.95 -7.95
C ALA A 111 10.53 6.55 -8.90
N PHE A 112 9.25 6.16 -8.75
CA PHE A 112 8.16 6.77 -9.52
C PHE A 112 7.91 8.22 -9.12
N GLU A 113 7.92 8.54 -7.82
CA GLU A 113 7.83 9.93 -7.34
C GLU A 113 8.97 10.80 -7.91
N ALA A 114 10.20 10.29 -7.94
CA ALA A 114 11.35 10.98 -8.51
C ALA A 114 11.21 11.23 -10.03
N ALA A 115 10.43 10.41 -10.74
CA ALA A 115 10.06 10.61 -12.13
C ALA A 115 8.96 11.67 -12.32
N GLY A 116 8.41 12.23 -11.24
CA GLY A 116 7.27 13.16 -11.27
C GLY A 116 5.91 12.46 -11.35
N VAL A 117 5.84 11.14 -11.12
CA VAL A 117 4.56 10.43 -11.05
C VAL A 117 3.90 10.68 -9.70
N HIS A 118 2.61 11.03 -9.73
CA HIS A 118 1.79 11.11 -8.53
C HIS A 118 1.52 9.70 -8.00
N ALA A 119 2.38 9.23 -7.10
CA ALA A 119 2.28 7.95 -6.42
C ALA A 119 1.98 8.15 -4.93
N VAL A 120 1.21 7.22 -4.34
CA VAL A 120 0.89 7.23 -2.91
C VAL A 120 1.17 5.87 -2.29
N SER A 121 1.77 5.89 -1.09
CA SER A 121 2.14 4.70 -0.34
C SER A 121 1.16 4.42 0.79
N GLU A 122 0.46 3.29 0.70
CA GLU A 122 -0.36 2.70 1.76
C GLU A 122 -1.52 3.58 2.28
N PRO A 123 -2.48 4.00 1.43
CA PRO A 123 -3.74 4.56 1.92
C PRO A 123 -4.55 3.47 2.63
N ASP A 124 -4.77 3.62 3.93
CA ASP A 124 -5.19 2.50 4.78
C ASP A 124 -6.66 2.10 4.64
N PHE A 125 -7.51 2.95 4.04
CA PHE A 125 -8.90 2.57 3.76
C PHE A 125 -8.99 1.35 2.83
N TYR A 126 -8.00 1.12 1.95
CA TYR A 126 -7.89 -0.12 1.19
C TYR A 126 -7.64 -1.33 2.10
N THR A 127 -6.73 -1.19 3.07
CA THR A 127 -6.41 -2.24 4.04
C THR A 127 -7.62 -2.55 4.91
N GLN A 128 -8.33 -1.53 5.39
CA GLN A 128 -9.56 -1.70 6.15
C GLN A 128 -10.64 -2.44 5.33
N ALA A 129 -10.80 -2.11 4.05
CA ALA A 129 -11.71 -2.84 3.15
C ALA A 129 -11.28 -4.29 2.96
N ALA A 130 -9.99 -4.59 2.87
CA ALA A 130 -9.49 -5.96 2.70
C ALA A 130 -9.82 -6.89 3.88
N TYR A 131 -9.86 -6.34 5.09
CA TYR A 131 -10.26 -7.06 6.30
C TYR A 131 -11.77 -7.19 6.48
N ARG A 132 -12.58 -6.45 5.70
CA ARG A 132 -14.02 -6.54 5.75
C ARG A 132 -14.49 -7.75 4.94
N GLN A 133 -14.93 -8.79 5.64
CA GLN A 133 -15.46 -10.00 5.05
C GLN A 133 -16.95 -10.19 5.40
N PRO A 134 -17.78 -10.74 4.49
CA PRO A 134 -17.44 -11.07 3.11
C PRO A 134 -17.25 -9.82 2.24
N ALA A 135 -16.39 -9.91 1.22
CA ALA A 135 -16.33 -8.88 0.19
C ALA A 135 -17.63 -8.89 -0.63
N ASP A 136 -18.42 -7.82 -0.54
CA ASP A 136 -19.67 -7.67 -1.28
C ASP A 136 -19.60 -6.58 -2.36
N PRO A 137 -20.52 -6.57 -3.35
CA PRO A 137 -20.53 -5.57 -4.42
C PRO A 137 -20.67 -4.12 -3.93
N TRP A 138 -21.34 -3.90 -2.80
CA TRP A 138 -21.54 -2.57 -2.24
C TRP A 138 -20.23 -2.00 -1.69
N LEU A 139 -19.43 -2.81 -0.98
CA LEU A 139 -18.13 -2.40 -0.49
C LEU A 139 -17.18 -2.05 -1.65
N ARG A 140 -17.23 -2.82 -2.74
CA ARG A 140 -16.47 -2.53 -3.96
C ARG A 140 -16.85 -1.17 -4.55
N GLU A 141 -18.15 -0.87 -4.64
CA GLU A 141 -18.65 0.42 -5.13
C GLU A 141 -18.17 1.57 -4.25
N VAL A 142 -18.38 1.48 -2.93
CA VAL A 142 -17.95 2.50 -1.97
C VAL A 142 -16.44 2.71 -2.01
N LEU A 143 -15.66 1.63 -2.16
CA LEU A 143 -14.20 1.72 -2.30
C LEU A 143 -13.77 2.49 -3.54
N GLY A 144 -14.39 2.22 -4.70
CA GLY A 144 -14.10 2.94 -5.95
C GLY A 144 -14.46 4.43 -5.85
N ARG A 145 -15.60 4.73 -5.23
CA ARG A 145 -16.07 6.11 -5.00
C ARG A 145 -15.19 6.86 -4.00
N ALA A 146 -14.68 6.19 -2.97
CA ALA A 146 -13.70 6.77 -2.04
C ALA A 146 -12.36 7.02 -2.74
N ALA A 147 -11.90 6.08 -3.57
CA ALA A 147 -10.65 6.21 -4.31
C ALA A 147 -10.66 7.37 -5.32
N GLN A 148 -11.83 7.79 -5.81
CA GLN A 148 -11.96 8.98 -6.66
C GLN A 148 -11.49 10.27 -5.97
N LEU A 149 -11.56 10.33 -4.64
CA LEU A 149 -11.06 11.45 -3.84
C LEU A 149 -9.54 11.37 -3.58
N LEU A 150 -8.87 10.35 -4.12
CA LEU A 150 -7.43 10.15 -4.00
C LEU A 150 -6.77 10.33 -5.38
N PRO A 151 -6.34 11.55 -5.75
CA PRO A 151 -5.91 11.90 -7.12
C PRO A 151 -4.48 11.42 -7.44
N TYR A 152 -4.20 10.13 -7.22
CA TYR A 152 -2.91 9.51 -7.46
C TYR A 152 -3.00 8.48 -8.58
N SER A 153 -2.06 8.57 -9.52
CA SER A 153 -1.96 7.66 -10.67
C SER A 153 -1.40 6.29 -10.32
N VAL A 154 -0.66 6.18 -9.20
CA VAL A 154 -0.11 4.93 -8.68
C VAL A 154 -0.45 4.82 -7.21
N VAL A 155 -1.01 3.68 -6.80
CA VAL A 155 -1.34 3.38 -5.41
C VAL A 155 -0.58 2.13 -4.99
N LYS A 156 0.44 2.30 -4.14
CA LYS A 156 1.11 1.20 -3.47
C LYS A 156 0.26 0.76 -2.28
N LEU A 157 -0.11 -0.52 -2.27
CA LEU A 157 -0.95 -1.13 -1.25
C LEU A 157 -0.11 -1.80 -0.15
N ARG A 158 -0.66 -1.89 1.06
CA ARG A 158 -0.09 -2.75 2.13
C ARG A 158 -0.20 -4.22 1.73
N ALA A 159 0.68 -5.06 2.27
CA ALA A 159 0.67 -6.50 2.00
C ALA A 159 -0.70 -7.14 2.31
N ASP A 160 -1.39 -6.65 3.34
CA ASP A 160 -2.71 -7.11 3.77
C ASP A 160 -3.79 -6.95 2.68
N CYS A 161 -3.59 -6.07 1.70
CA CYS A 161 -4.49 -5.93 0.56
C CYS A 161 -4.49 -7.18 -0.34
N CYS A 162 -3.47 -8.05 -0.24
CA CYS A 162 -3.44 -9.35 -0.91
C CYS A 162 -4.51 -10.32 -0.38
N TYR A 163 -5.16 -10.05 0.76
CA TYR A 163 -6.28 -10.87 1.24
C TYR A 163 -7.61 -10.58 0.53
N ALA A 164 -7.72 -9.45 -0.19
CA ALA A 164 -8.94 -9.10 -0.94
C ALA A 164 -8.62 -8.46 -2.32
N PRO A 165 -7.82 -9.12 -3.17
CA PRO A 165 -7.29 -8.50 -4.39
C PRO A 165 -8.41 -8.15 -5.39
N LEU A 166 -9.41 -9.01 -5.56
CA LEU A 166 -10.53 -8.75 -6.47
C LEU A 166 -11.56 -7.75 -5.93
N LEU A 167 -11.59 -7.52 -4.61
CA LEU A 167 -12.39 -6.44 -4.05
C LEU A 167 -11.78 -5.10 -4.49
N ILE A 168 -10.48 -4.94 -4.28
CA ILE A 168 -9.75 -3.70 -4.54
C ILE A 168 -9.60 -3.46 -6.05
N ALA A 169 -9.03 -4.42 -6.81
CA ALA A 169 -8.86 -4.25 -8.25
C ALA A 169 -10.22 -4.12 -8.97
N GLY A 170 -11.25 -4.82 -8.49
CA GLY A 170 -12.60 -4.74 -9.05
C GLY A 170 -13.30 -3.41 -8.82
N ALA A 171 -12.77 -2.53 -7.96
CA ALA A 171 -13.34 -1.20 -7.72
C ALA A 171 -13.06 -0.21 -8.86
N PHE A 172 -12.25 -0.60 -9.85
CA PHE A 172 -11.77 0.27 -10.93
C PHE A 172 -12.07 -0.31 -12.30
N HIS A 173 -12.21 0.56 -13.30
CA HIS A 173 -12.34 0.13 -14.69
C HIS A 173 -10.98 -0.22 -15.28
N ALA A 174 -10.69 -1.52 -15.37
CA ALA A 174 -9.47 -2.08 -15.97
C ALA A 174 -8.15 -1.48 -15.41
N PRO A 175 -7.90 -1.57 -14.09
CA PRO A 175 -6.65 -1.07 -13.51
C PRO A 175 -5.46 -1.86 -14.04
N ARG A 176 -4.32 -1.19 -14.16
CA ARG A 176 -3.03 -1.87 -14.32
C ARG A 176 -2.60 -2.40 -12.96
N VAL A 177 -2.15 -3.66 -12.91
CA VAL A 177 -1.75 -4.30 -11.66
C VAL A 177 -0.27 -4.60 -11.69
N MET A 178 0.49 -4.05 -10.75
CA MET A 178 1.87 -4.40 -10.49
C MET A 178 1.93 -5.28 -9.25
N PHE A 179 2.72 -6.35 -9.29
CA PHE A 179 2.92 -7.23 -8.13
C PHE A 179 4.42 -7.35 -7.84
N VAL A 180 4.83 -6.84 -6.68
CA VAL A 180 6.24 -6.81 -6.27
C VAL A 180 6.59 -8.03 -5.42
N LEU A 181 7.61 -8.76 -5.85
CA LEU A 181 8.14 -9.97 -5.25
C LEU A 181 9.60 -9.79 -4.84
N ARG A 182 10.11 -10.72 -4.06
CA ARG A 182 11.50 -10.83 -3.64
C ARG A 182 11.81 -12.31 -3.42
N ASP A 183 13.08 -12.70 -3.50
CA ASP A 183 13.54 -14.01 -3.03
C ASP A 183 12.92 -14.35 -1.66
N PRO A 184 12.25 -15.51 -1.52
CA PRO A 184 11.55 -15.91 -0.29
C PRO A 184 12.45 -15.93 0.94
N VAL A 185 13.70 -16.39 0.82
CA VAL A 185 14.61 -16.53 1.95
C VAL A 185 15.09 -15.16 2.42
N ASP A 186 15.45 -14.27 1.51
CA ASP A 186 15.83 -12.89 1.82
C ASP A 186 14.64 -12.05 2.32
N TRP A 187 13.44 -12.29 1.79
CA TRP A 187 12.21 -11.71 2.29
C TRP A 187 11.96 -12.13 3.75
N ALA A 188 12.03 -13.43 4.04
CA ALA A 188 11.83 -13.98 5.38
C ALA A 188 12.89 -13.47 6.36
N ALA A 189 14.16 -13.42 5.93
CA ALA A 189 15.25 -12.83 6.73
C ALA A 189 14.99 -11.35 7.03
N SER A 190 14.45 -10.58 6.08
CA SER A 190 14.06 -9.20 6.33
C SER A 190 12.91 -9.08 7.33
N LEU A 191 11.92 -9.97 7.29
CA LEU A 191 10.81 -9.98 8.24
C LEU A 191 11.29 -10.38 9.65
N ARG A 192 12.17 -11.38 9.72
CA ARG A 192 12.80 -11.87 10.96
C ARG A 192 13.54 -10.76 11.69
N ARG A 193 14.38 -10.01 10.98
CA ARG A 193 15.11 -8.86 11.58
C ARG A 193 14.17 -7.79 12.12
N LEU A 194 13.12 -7.44 11.36
CA LEU A 194 12.13 -6.46 11.78
C LEU A 194 11.38 -6.91 13.04
N SER A 195 11.10 -8.20 13.17
CA SER A 195 10.45 -8.80 14.33
C SER A 195 11.36 -8.97 15.55
N GLN A 196 12.59 -8.46 15.51
CA GLN A 196 13.62 -8.70 16.53
C GLN A 196 13.85 -10.20 16.79
N ASN A 197 13.89 -10.99 15.71
CA ASN A 197 14.08 -12.44 15.77
C ASN A 197 13.01 -13.16 16.61
N THR A 198 11.72 -12.81 16.42
CA THR A 198 10.59 -13.48 17.10
C THR A 198 9.66 -14.28 16.18
N VAL A 199 9.63 -14.04 14.87
CA VAL A 199 8.75 -14.79 13.95
C VAL A 199 9.19 -16.23 13.71
N ASP A 200 8.22 -17.13 13.63
CA ASP A 200 8.41 -18.56 13.36
C ASP A 200 8.52 -18.85 11.84
N PRO A 201 9.41 -19.77 11.40
CA PRO A 201 9.61 -20.07 9.98
C PRO A 201 8.38 -20.68 9.29
N ASP A 202 7.65 -21.59 9.94
CA ASP A 202 6.47 -22.24 9.37
C ASP A 202 5.32 -21.23 9.22
N ALA A 203 5.09 -20.41 10.24
CA ALA A 203 4.13 -19.30 10.19
C ALA A 203 4.51 -18.29 9.10
N THR A 204 5.80 -17.96 8.96
CA THR A 204 6.31 -17.04 7.93
C THR A 204 6.10 -17.60 6.52
N ALA A 205 6.33 -18.89 6.30
CA ALA A 205 6.05 -19.56 5.03
C ALA A 205 4.55 -19.60 4.71
N ALA A 206 3.69 -19.83 5.70
CA ALA A 206 2.24 -19.78 5.54
C ALA A 206 1.75 -18.37 5.16
N ILE A 207 2.31 -17.32 5.77
CA ILE A 207 2.03 -15.92 5.40
C ILE A 207 2.43 -15.66 3.95
N LEU A 208 3.64 -16.05 3.54
CA LEU A 208 4.10 -15.84 2.16
C LEU A 208 3.18 -16.53 1.15
N ARG A 209 2.79 -17.79 1.42
CA ARG A 209 1.84 -18.53 0.59
C ARG A 209 0.51 -17.77 0.47
N ALA A 210 -0.03 -17.28 1.59
CA ALA A 210 -1.30 -16.56 1.60
C ALA A 210 -1.22 -15.25 0.81
N LEU A 211 -0.12 -14.51 0.89
CA LEU A 211 0.09 -13.29 0.11
C LEU A 211 0.23 -13.59 -1.40
N LEU A 212 0.97 -14.64 -1.76
CA LEU A 212 1.13 -15.06 -3.15
C LEU A 212 -0.16 -15.57 -3.77
N ALA A 213 -1.10 -16.11 -2.98
CA ALA A 213 -2.40 -16.56 -3.48
C ALA A 213 -3.18 -15.45 -4.19
N ALA A 214 -2.89 -14.18 -3.93
CA ALA A 214 -3.49 -13.04 -4.63
C ALA A 214 -3.14 -12.99 -6.13
N LEU A 215 -1.97 -13.51 -6.54
CA LEU A 215 -1.55 -13.53 -7.94
C LEU A 215 -2.48 -14.36 -8.82
N ASP A 216 -3.04 -15.47 -8.32
CA ASP A 216 -3.90 -16.33 -9.12
C ASP A 216 -5.14 -15.60 -9.67
N PRO A 217 -6.02 -15.03 -8.83
CA PRO A 217 -7.16 -14.27 -9.33
C PRO A 217 -6.73 -13.00 -10.07
N LEU A 218 -5.70 -12.28 -9.63
CA LEU A 218 -5.26 -11.06 -10.32
C LEU A 218 -4.83 -11.34 -11.77
N THR A 219 -4.02 -12.37 -11.99
CA THR A 219 -3.52 -12.73 -13.33
C THR A 219 -4.60 -13.31 -14.25
N ARG A 220 -5.71 -13.82 -13.69
CA ARG A 220 -6.87 -14.29 -14.47
C ARG A 220 -7.79 -13.16 -14.93
N HIS A 221 -7.80 -12.03 -14.22
CA HIS A 221 -8.76 -10.94 -14.45
C HIS A 221 -8.12 -9.65 -14.96
N TYR A 222 -6.82 -9.44 -14.78
CA TYR A 222 -6.13 -8.20 -15.09
C TYR A 222 -4.78 -8.44 -15.75
N ALA A 223 -4.28 -7.41 -16.45
CA ALA A 223 -2.89 -7.38 -16.90
C ALA A 223 -1.97 -7.11 -15.70
N VAL A 224 -1.21 -8.13 -15.30
CA VAL A 224 -0.29 -8.07 -14.16
C VAL A 224 1.16 -7.96 -14.62
N ARG A 225 1.88 -6.94 -14.15
CA ARG A 225 3.35 -6.85 -14.24
C ARG A 225 3.97 -7.36 -12.95
N ILE A 226 4.63 -8.50 -13.02
CA ILE A 226 5.40 -9.06 -11.90
C ILE A 226 6.78 -8.40 -11.89
N CYS A 227 7.16 -7.82 -10.76
CA CYS A 227 8.43 -7.14 -10.56
C CYS A 227 9.21 -7.84 -9.44
N TYR A 228 10.44 -8.25 -9.69
CA TYR A 228 11.30 -8.81 -8.65
C TYR A 228 12.20 -7.73 -8.09
N TYR A 229 12.32 -7.66 -6.77
CA TYR A 229 13.21 -6.75 -6.08
C TYR A 229 14.63 -6.80 -6.66
N GLU A 230 15.10 -7.99 -6.99
CA GLU A 230 16.41 -8.28 -7.54
C GLU A 230 16.66 -7.60 -8.90
N ASP A 231 15.60 -7.31 -9.67
CA ASP A 231 15.73 -6.63 -10.96
C ASP A 231 15.87 -5.10 -10.81
N PHE A 232 15.45 -4.53 -9.67
CA PHE A 232 15.43 -3.08 -9.45
C PHE A 232 16.14 -2.61 -8.17
N ALA A 233 16.82 -3.49 -7.45
CA ALA A 233 17.54 -3.16 -6.22
C ALA A 233 18.52 -1.99 -6.43
N ASP A 234 19.18 -1.94 -7.58
CA ASP A 234 20.15 -0.90 -7.95
C ASP A 234 19.53 0.26 -8.74
N LEU A 235 18.20 0.30 -8.91
CA LEU A 235 17.45 1.33 -9.64
C LEU A 235 18.10 1.73 -10.97
N GLN A 236 18.11 0.80 -11.93
CA GLN A 236 18.60 1.06 -13.28
C GLN A 236 17.58 1.88 -14.07
N GLU A 237 18.03 2.96 -14.72
CA GLU A 237 17.20 3.88 -15.50
C GLU A 237 16.29 3.15 -16.51
N GLY A 238 16.87 2.22 -17.29
CA GLY A 238 16.13 1.48 -18.30
C GLY A 238 14.97 0.66 -17.73
N TYR A 239 15.17 0.03 -16.58
CA TYR A 239 14.13 -0.78 -15.93
C TYR A 239 13.00 0.10 -15.39
N VAL A 240 13.32 1.20 -14.70
CA VAL A 240 12.29 2.10 -14.16
C VAL A 240 11.50 2.78 -15.28
N ASN A 241 12.18 3.23 -16.35
CA ASN A 241 11.52 3.84 -17.51
C ASN A 241 10.63 2.85 -18.29
N ASP A 242 11.00 1.56 -18.36
CA ASP A 242 10.12 0.50 -18.89
C ASP A 242 8.84 0.36 -18.05
N LEU A 243 8.95 0.34 -16.72
CA LEU A 243 7.78 0.28 -15.84
C LEU A 243 6.89 1.53 -15.99
N LEU A 244 7.48 2.73 -16.08
CA LEU A 244 6.73 3.97 -16.33
C LEU A 244 5.95 3.90 -17.64
N ALA A 245 6.58 3.41 -18.72
CA ALA A 245 5.93 3.22 -20.01
C ALA A 245 4.80 2.17 -19.95
N TRP A 246 5.03 1.04 -19.27
CA TRP A 246 4.03 -0.01 -19.08
C TRP A 246 2.80 0.51 -18.30
N MET A 247 3.01 1.37 -17.30
CA MET A 247 1.94 2.05 -16.56
C MET A 247 1.16 3.07 -17.42
N GLY A 248 1.60 3.35 -18.64
CA GLY A 248 1.04 4.36 -19.53
C GLY A 248 1.47 5.78 -19.19
N SER A 249 2.54 5.95 -18.41
CA SER A 249 3.07 7.27 -18.05
C SER A 249 4.05 7.78 -19.11
N GLY A 250 3.92 9.06 -19.46
CA GLY A 250 4.91 9.78 -20.27
C GLY A 250 6.14 10.23 -19.48
N ALA A 251 6.12 10.07 -18.15
CA ALA A 251 7.22 10.46 -17.28
C ALA A 251 8.50 9.67 -17.59
N ARG A 252 9.64 10.27 -17.28
CA ARG A 252 10.96 9.66 -17.37
C ARG A 252 11.76 10.06 -16.15
N VAL A 253 12.66 9.17 -15.75
CA VAL A 253 13.62 9.41 -14.69
C VAL A 253 15.03 9.21 -15.25
N SER A 254 15.98 10.01 -14.76
CA SER A 254 17.39 9.87 -15.08
C SER A 254 18.12 9.02 -14.05
N GLN A 255 19.24 8.41 -14.43
CA GLN A 255 20.10 7.68 -13.50
C GLN A 255 20.56 8.54 -12.30
N ALA A 256 20.73 9.85 -12.48
CA ALA A 256 21.10 10.77 -11.41
C ALA A 256 20.00 10.91 -10.34
N GLN A 257 18.74 11.03 -10.75
CA GLN A 257 17.60 11.07 -9.84
C GLN A 257 17.44 9.73 -9.10
N LEU A 258 17.66 8.61 -9.78
CA LEU A 258 17.60 7.28 -9.17
C LEU A 258 18.73 7.05 -8.16
N ALA A 259 19.93 7.56 -8.43
CA ALA A 259 21.04 7.52 -7.49
C ALA A 259 20.73 8.28 -6.19
N GLU A 260 20.03 9.43 -6.28
CA GLU A 260 19.55 10.16 -5.10
C GLU A 260 18.55 9.34 -4.28
N VAL A 261 17.62 8.67 -4.95
CA VAL A 261 16.64 7.78 -4.30
C VAL A 261 17.35 6.60 -3.61
N ALA A 262 18.27 5.93 -4.29
CA ALA A 262 19.02 4.79 -3.76
C ALA A 262 19.93 5.17 -2.57
N GLY A 263 20.47 6.39 -2.58
CA GLY A 263 21.32 6.91 -1.51
C GLY A 263 20.57 7.15 -0.20
N LYS A 264 19.25 7.35 -0.25
CA LYS A 264 18.40 7.57 0.92
C LYS A 264 17.82 6.25 1.43
N ASP A 265 17.59 6.14 2.73
CA ASP A 265 16.75 5.06 3.23
C ASP A 265 15.30 5.35 2.84
N ALA A 266 14.74 4.52 1.95
CA ALA A 266 13.36 4.64 1.51
C ALA A 266 12.35 4.56 2.66
N GLN A 267 12.78 4.11 3.85
CA GLN A 267 11.98 4.04 5.06
C GLN A 267 12.51 4.89 6.22
N GLU A 268 13.36 5.87 5.94
CA GLU A 268 13.90 6.81 6.93
C GLU A 268 12.80 7.43 7.80
N GLY A 269 13.08 7.59 9.09
CA GLY A 269 12.13 8.16 10.06
C GLY A 269 11.00 7.22 10.50
N THR A 270 10.99 5.97 10.04
CA THR A 270 9.98 4.98 10.43
C THR A 270 10.54 3.88 11.33
N THR A 271 9.66 3.12 11.99
CA THR A 271 10.04 1.90 12.74
C THR A 271 10.62 0.79 11.85
N TYR A 272 10.58 0.98 10.52
CA TYR A 272 11.05 0.03 9.51
C TYR A 272 12.38 0.45 8.86
N ALA A 273 12.94 1.59 9.27
CA ALA A 273 14.21 2.12 8.76
C ALA A 273 15.35 1.10 8.96
N ARG A 274 16.36 1.14 8.08
CA ARG A 274 17.60 0.36 8.18
C ARG A 274 18.26 0.54 9.55
N ASP A 275 18.25 1.76 10.07
CA ASP A 275 18.78 2.09 11.39
C ASP A 275 18.05 1.38 12.54
N ALA A 276 16.76 1.07 12.40
CA ALA A 276 15.99 0.37 13.42
C ALA A 276 16.36 -1.12 13.52
N VAL A 277 16.93 -1.71 12.46
CA VAL A 277 17.25 -3.15 12.37
C VAL A 277 18.75 -3.44 12.26
N LYS A 278 19.61 -2.42 12.16
CA LYS A 278 21.07 -2.60 11.92
C LYS A 278 21.80 -3.44 12.98
N ASN A 279 21.28 -3.47 14.21
CA ASN A 279 21.88 -4.19 15.33
C ASN A 279 21.28 -5.59 15.52
N VAL A 280 20.30 -5.99 14.72
CA VAL A 280 19.69 -7.33 14.80
C VAL A 280 20.59 -8.29 14.02
N PRO A 281 21.22 -9.28 14.68
CA PRO A 281 22.14 -10.20 14.02
C PRO A 281 21.41 -11.06 12.99
N GLU A 282 22.15 -11.51 11.98
CA GLU A 282 21.63 -12.51 11.06
C GLU A 282 21.36 -13.83 11.79
N ASP A 283 20.37 -14.57 11.28
CA ASP A 283 19.91 -15.84 11.83
C ASP A 283 19.98 -16.91 10.72
N PRO A 284 21.16 -17.50 10.44
CA PRO A 284 21.33 -18.50 9.39
C PRO A 284 20.47 -19.75 9.62
N ALA A 285 20.28 -20.15 10.88
CA ALA A 285 19.45 -21.29 11.25
C ALA A 285 17.98 -21.04 10.88
N PHE A 286 17.46 -19.83 11.09
CA PHE A 286 16.14 -19.44 10.62
C PHE A 286 16.03 -19.47 9.09
N ARG A 287 17.04 -19.00 8.36
CA ARG A 287 17.02 -19.02 6.88
C ARG A 287 16.89 -20.45 6.34
N GLU A 288 17.65 -21.38 6.91
CA GLU A 288 17.58 -22.81 6.55
C GLU A 288 16.22 -23.41 6.90
N ALA A 289 15.75 -23.19 8.13
CA ALA A 289 14.45 -23.69 8.59
C ALA A 289 13.29 -23.15 7.75
N PHE A 290 13.31 -21.85 7.42
CA PHE A 290 12.34 -21.23 6.52
C PHE A 290 12.41 -21.84 5.12
N GLY A 291 13.60 -22.05 4.54
CA GLY A 291 13.73 -22.66 3.23
C GLY A 291 13.09 -24.06 3.17
N LEU A 292 13.28 -24.87 4.22
CA LEU A 292 12.64 -26.17 4.36
C LEU A 292 11.11 -26.05 4.48
N ALA A 293 10.60 -25.13 5.31
CA ALA A 293 9.17 -24.87 5.45
C ALA A 293 8.54 -24.41 4.13
N TRP A 294 9.19 -23.46 3.44
CA TRP A 294 8.74 -22.91 2.17
C TRP A 294 8.69 -23.97 1.07
N SER A 295 9.68 -24.86 0.99
CA SER A 295 9.71 -25.95 0.00
C SER A 295 8.46 -26.85 0.07
N LYS A 296 7.86 -26.99 1.25
CA LYS A 296 6.64 -27.78 1.51
C LYS A 296 5.35 -27.02 1.23
N LEU A 297 5.36 -25.69 1.39
CA LEU A 297 4.16 -24.86 1.33
C LEU A 297 4.03 -24.04 0.04
N ARG A 298 5.09 -23.94 -0.76
CA ARG A 298 5.09 -23.12 -1.97
C ARG A 298 3.98 -23.57 -2.95
N PRO A 299 3.23 -22.64 -3.55
CA PRO A 299 2.14 -22.98 -4.46
C PRO A 299 2.70 -23.37 -5.84
N VAL A 300 3.14 -24.63 -5.98
CA VAL A 300 3.84 -25.15 -7.17
C VAL A 300 3.06 -24.88 -8.45
N GLU A 301 1.76 -25.15 -8.48
CA GLU A 301 0.94 -24.96 -9.67
C GLU A 301 0.87 -23.49 -10.10
N LEU A 302 0.85 -22.57 -9.14
CA LEU A 302 0.85 -21.13 -9.41
C LEU A 302 2.21 -20.67 -9.93
N ILE A 303 3.31 -21.15 -9.31
CA ILE A 303 4.68 -20.82 -9.69
C ILE A 303 4.95 -21.30 -11.12
N ASP A 304 4.61 -22.54 -11.43
CA ASP A 304 4.84 -23.13 -12.75
C ASP A 304 4.01 -22.43 -13.82
N ARG A 305 2.72 -22.18 -13.54
CA ARG A 305 1.81 -21.50 -14.49
C ARG A 305 2.25 -20.08 -14.80
N LEU A 306 2.75 -19.34 -13.81
CA LEU A 306 3.20 -17.96 -13.96
C LEU A 306 4.70 -17.83 -14.24
N GLN A 307 5.43 -18.95 -14.30
CA GLN A 307 6.88 -19.01 -14.50
C GLN A 307 7.64 -18.10 -13.49
N LEU A 308 7.29 -18.19 -12.21
CA LEU A 308 7.90 -17.31 -11.19
C LEU A 308 9.37 -17.70 -10.96
N ARG A 309 10.31 -16.82 -11.28
CA ARG A 309 11.75 -17.14 -11.33
C ARG A 309 12.40 -17.44 -9.98
N LEU A 310 11.99 -16.75 -8.93
CA LEU A 310 12.66 -16.75 -7.62
C LEU A 310 11.79 -17.29 -6.49
N ILE A 311 10.60 -17.83 -6.78
CA ILE A 311 9.59 -18.21 -5.76
C ILE A 311 9.55 -19.74 -5.57
#